data_AF-A0A843ESV6-F1
#
_entry.id   AF-A0A843ESV6-F1
#
_cell.length_a   1.000
_cell.length_b   1.000
_cell.length_c   1.000
_cell.angle_alpha   90.00
_cell.angle_beta   90.00
_cell.angle_gamma   90.00
#
_symmetry.space_group_name_H-M   'P 1'
#
loop_
_entity.id
_entity.type
_entity.pdbx_description
1 polymer ?
#
loop_
_entity_poly.entity_id
_entity_poly.type
_entity_poly.pdbx_seq_one_letter_code
_entity_poly.pdbx_strand_id
1 'polypeptide(L)' 'YEMAGSVANLDMKGCFMTKGFENFIPLVAAAHEIAAAAAKLAQEARELEKSNDTVLRTPHMKEGNPGRKTDLISKPE' A
#
# COMPACT_ATOMS: atom_id res chain seq x y z
N TYR A 1 3.47 3.81 3.45
CA TYR A 1 2.39 4.21 4.36
C TYR A 1 2.18 5.73 4.31
N GLU A 2 3.17 6.54 4.68
CA GLU A 2 3.07 8.01 4.73
C GLU A 2 2.45 8.65 3.46
N MET A 3 2.92 8.26 2.28
CA MET A 3 2.36 8.75 1.01
C MET A 3 0.86 8.49 0.91
N ALA A 4 0.41 7.26 1.17
CA ALA A 4 -1.00 6.91 1.15
C ALA A 4 -1.80 7.66 2.23
N GLY A 5 -1.23 7.87 3.41
CA GLY A 5 -1.86 8.69 4.46
C GLY A 5 -2.04 10.16 4.03
N SER A 6 -1.07 10.71 3.27
CA SER A 6 -1.13 12.09 2.80
C SER A 6 -2.20 12.36 1.74
N VAL A 7 -2.64 11.33 1.00
CA VAL A 7 -3.68 11.41 -0.04
C VAL A 7 -4.97 12.01 0.53
N ALA A 8 -5.39 11.56 1.72
CA ALA A 8 -6.61 12.03 2.36
C ALA A 8 -6.62 13.55 2.63
N ASN A 9 -5.47 14.14 2.95
CA ASN A 9 -5.37 15.57 3.18
C ASN A 9 -5.55 16.36 1.87
N LEU A 10 -4.99 15.84 0.77
CA LEU A 10 -5.08 16.47 -0.54
C LEU A 10 -6.49 16.35 -1.12
N ASP A 11 -7.12 15.19 -0.97
CA ASP A 11 -8.53 14.98 -1.34
C ASP A 11 -9.47 15.85 -0.51
N MET A 12 -9.25 15.97 0.81
CA MET A 12 -10.06 16.86 1.65
C MET A 12 -9.97 18.30 1.15
N LYS A 13 -8.77 18.76 0.81
CA LYS A 13 -8.54 20.10 0.28
C LYS A 13 -9.19 20.29 -1.10
N GLY A 14 -9.08 19.32 -1.99
CA GLY A 14 -9.67 19.36 -3.33
C GLY A 14 -11.19 19.34 -3.26
N CYS A 15 -11.77 18.34 -2.61
CA CYS A 15 -13.21 18.08 -2.60
C CYS A 15 -14.04 19.10 -1.81
N PHE A 16 -13.51 19.62 -0.69
CA PHE A 16 -14.33 20.38 0.26
C PHE A 16 -13.86 21.81 0.51
N MET A 17 -12.60 22.14 0.22
CA MET A 17 -12.03 23.45 0.57
C MET A 17 -11.75 24.33 -0.66
N THR A 18 -11.48 23.72 -1.83
CA THR A 18 -11.07 24.44 -3.03
C THR A 18 -12.26 24.68 -3.97
N LYS A 19 -12.45 25.93 -4.39
CA LYS A 19 -13.51 26.34 -5.32
C LYS A 19 -12.96 26.51 -6.74
N GLY A 20 -13.83 26.32 -7.73
CA GLY A 20 -13.49 26.40 -9.15
C GLY A 20 -12.88 25.08 -9.65
N PHE A 21 -13.51 24.50 -10.67
CA PHE A 21 -13.14 23.18 -11.18
C PHE A 21 -11.70 23.12 -11.72
N GLU A 22 -11.22 24.22 -12.29
CA GLU A 22 -9.84 24.36 -12.76
C GLU A 22 -8.80 24.21 -11.64
N ASN A 23 -9.19 24.48 -10.39
CA ASN A 23 -8.30 24.40 -9.23
C ASN A 23 -8.40 23.05 -8.51
N PHE A 24 -9.62 22.54 -8.30
CA PHE A 24 -9.77 21.31 -7.51
C PHE A 24 -9.52 20.04 -8.32
N ILE A 25 -9.80 20.03 -9.64
CA ILE A 25 -9.58 18.84 -10.48
C ILE A 25 -8.10 18.42 -10.49
N PRO A 26 -7.13 19.34 -10.69
CA PRO A 26 -5.71 18.97 -10.60
C PRO A 26 -5.29 18.47 -9.22
N LEU A 27 -5.89 18.99 -8.13
CA LEU A 27 -5.57 18.56 -6.77
C LEU A 27 -6.00 17.11 -6.52
N VAL A 28 -7.24 16.75 -6.86
CA VAL A 28 -7.73 15.37 -6.68
C VAL A 28 -7.00 14.41 -7.64
N ALA A 29 -6.66 14.86 -8.86
CA ALA A 29 -5.82 14.06 -9.76
C ALA A 29 -4.43 13.80 -9.18
N ALA A 30 -3.78 14.82 -8.62
CA ALA A 30 -2.49 14.66 -7.95
C ALA A 30 -2.56 13.72 -6.74
N ALA A 31 -3.68 13.69 -6.00
CA ALA A 31 -3.89 12.75 -4.91
C ALA A 31 -3.88 11.29 -5.39
N HIS A 32 -4.49 11.01 -6.55
CA HIS A 32 -4.46 9.69 -7.18
C HIS A 32 -3.06 9.30 -7.69
N GLU A 33 -2.27 10.25 -8.19
CA GLU A 33 -0.87 9.99 -8.57
C GLU A 33 0.00 9.64 -7.35
N ILE A 34 -0.22 10.30 -6.21
CA ILE A 34 0.45 9.95 -4.94
C ILE A 34 0.04 8.53 -4.50
N ALA A 35 -1.24 8.18 -4.61
CA ALA A 35 -1.71 6.83 -4.29
C ALA A 35 -1.07 5.76 -5.20
N ALA A 36 -0.96 6.03 -6.50
CA ALA A 36 -0.30 5.14 -7.46
C ALA A 36 1.19 4.95 -7.13
N ALA A 37 1.91 6.03 -6.81
CA ALA A 37 3.30 5.96 -6.41
C ALA A 37 3.49 5.21 -5.07
N ALA A 38 2.57 5.37 -4.11
CA ALA A 38 2.57 4.61 -2.87
C ALA A 38 2.37 3.11 -3.10
N ALA A 39 1.47 2.73 -4.02
CA ALA A 39 1.26 1.33 -4.40
C ALA A 39 2.50 0.73 -5.08
N LYS A 40 3.15 1.49 -5.98
CA LYS A 40 4.42 1.09 -6.59
C LYS A 40 5.51 0.83 -5.55
N LEU A 41 5.67 1.73 -4.58
CA LEU A 41 6.65 1.57 -3.50
C LEU A 41 6.36 0.34 -2.63
N ALA A 42 5.08 0.05 -2.35
CA ALA A 42 4.70 -1.17 -1.63
C ALA A 42 5.02 -2.45 -2.42
N GLN A 43 4.85 -2.41 -3.74
CA GLN A 43 5.23 -3.52 -4.61
C GLN A 43 6.75 -3.71 -4.64
N GLU A 44 7.52 -2.63 -4.79
CA GLU A 44 8.99 -2.67 -4.75
C GLU A 44 9.49 -3.28 -3.44
N ALA A 45 8.94 -2.88 -2.29
CA ALA A 45 9.26 -3.48 -1.00
C ALA A 45 8.98 -5.00 -0.99
N ARG A 46 7.88 -5.46 -1.59
CA ARG A 46 7.58 -6.89 -1.69
C ARG A 46 8.51 -7.63 -2.64
N GLU A 47 8.94 -7.02 -3.73
CA GLU A 47 9.95 -7.61 -4.62
C GLU A 47 11.31 -7.74 -3.93
N LEU A 48 11.70 -6.77 -3.08
CA LEU A 48 12.90 -6.89 -2.25
C LEU A 48 12.84 -8.11 -1.32
N GLU A 49 11.73 -8.31 -0.62
CA GLU A 49 11.54 -9.49 0.23
C GLU A 49 11.58 -10.81 -0.56
N LYS A 50 11.05 -10.83 -1.79
CA LYS A 50 11.15 -12.01 -2.67
C LYS A 50 12.59 -12.27 -3.10
N SER A 51 13.34 -11.22 -3.43
CA SER A 51 14.73 -11.35 -3.88
C SER A 51 15.65 -11.93 -2.79
N ASN A 52 15.29 -11.74 -1.52
CA ASN A 52 16.03 -12.25 -0.37
C ASN A 52 15.46 -13.59 0.16
N ASP A 53 14.38 -14.11 -0.43
CA ASP A 53 13.61 -15.25 0.10
C ASP A 53 13.10 -15.05 1.55
N THR A 54 12.76 -13.82 1.94
CA THR A 54 12.38 -13.46 3.32
C THR A 54 10.89 -13.15 3.49
N VAL A 55 10.08 -13.30 2.44
CA VAL A 55 8.66 -12.92 2.45
C VAL A 55 7.88 -13.57 3.59
N LEU A 56 7.46 -12.78 4.57
CA LEU A 56 6.57 -13.25 5.64
C LEU A 56 5.23 -13.72 5.06
N ARG A 57 4.84 -14.94 5.44
CA ARG A 57 3.54 -15.55 5.15
C ARG A 57 2.97 -16.16 6.44
N THR A 58 1.71 -15.87 6.73
CA THR A 58 1.03 -16.31 7.95
C THR A 58 -0.29 -17.04 7.63
N PRO A 59 -0.23 -18.27 7.09
CA PRO A 59 -1.43 -19.02 6.75
C PRO A 59 -2.17 -19.50 8.01
N HIS A 60 -3.47 -19.78 7.88
CA HIS A 60 -4.21 -20.49 8.92
C HIS A 60 -3.93 -21.99 8.84
N MET A 61 -3.59 -22.60 9.97
CA MET A 61 -3.39 -24.05 10.11
C MET A 61 -4.73 -24.78 10.25
N LYS A 62 -4.72 -26.12 10.24
CA LYS A 62 -5.92 -26.95 10.28
C LYS A 62 -6.81 -26.65 11.50
N GLU A 63 -6.19 -26.39 12.64
CA GLU A 63 -6.86 -26.08 13.90
C GLU A 63 -7.21 -24.58 14.04
N GLY A 64 -6.96 -23.78 12.99
CA GLY A 64 -7.32 -22.36 12.92
C GLY A 64 -6.28 -21.40 13.52
N ASN A 65 -5.27 -21.91 14.22
CA ASN A 65 -4.13 -21.13 14.69
C ASN A 65 -3.29 -20.58 13.51
N PRO A 66 -2.69 -19.38 13.66
CA PRO A 66 -1.80 -18.84 12.65
C PRO A 66 -0.48 -19.61 12.63
N GLY A 67 -0.08 -20.10 11.46
CA GLY A 67 1.29 -20.54 11.20
C GLY A 67 2.14 -19.40 10.68
N ARG A 68 3.45 -19.63 10.52
CA ARG A 68 4.41 -18.63 10.02
C ARG A 68 5.49 -19.29 9.16
N LYS A 69 5.87 -18.61 8.06
CA LYS A 69 7.07 -18.92 7.27
C LYS A 69 7.60 -17.69 6.55
N THR A 70 8.89 -17.72 6.19
CA THR A 70 9.57 -16.68 5.38
C THR A 70 10.08 -17.25 4.06
N ASP A 71 10.73 -18.40 4.11
CA ASP A 71 11.34 -19.04 2.95
C ASP A 71 10.26 -19.54 1.98
N LEU A 72 10.52 -19.48 0.68
CA LEU A 72 9.56 -19.90 -0.32
C LEU A 72 9.28 -21.40 -0.22
N ILE A 73 10.33 -22.21 -0.12
CA ILE A 73 10.26 -23.69 -0.10
C ILE A 73 10.44 -24.22 1.32
N SER A 74 9.47 -23.90 2.19
CA SER A 74 9.39 -24.42 3.57
C SER A 74 7.94 -24.70 3.98
N LYS A 75 7.73 -25.49 5.04
CA LYS A 75 6.41 -25.63 5.66
C LYS A 75 6.20 -24.48 6.67
N PRO A 76 4.97 -23.92 6.75
CA PRO A 76 4.63 -23.02 7.83
C PRO A 76 4.59 -23.78 9.16
N GLU A 77 5.19 -23.19 10.19
CA GLU A 77 5.20 -23.68 11.57
C GLU A 77 4.17 -22.93 12.42
#